data_AF-K1R2D1-F1
#
_entry.id   AF-K1R2D1-F1
#
_cell.length_a   1.000
_cell.length_b   1.000
_cell.length_c   1.000
_cell.angle_alpha   90.00
_cell.angle_beta   90.00
_cell.angle_gamma   90.00
#
_symmetry.space_group_name_H-M   'P 1'
#
loop_
_entity.id
_entity.type
_entity.pdbx_description
1 polymer ?
#
loop_
_entity_poly.entity_id
_entity_poly.type
_entity_poly.pdbx_seq_one_letter_code
_entity_poly.pdbx_strand_id
1 'polypeptide(L)'
;ALLLTALYDPPTQTSQGRCAPHPLRTRPRAVNEFTDYAADMTVVLAYYNYLDDWQDDHKRSRLRLAKQLEPHLENIRRQWPRQCEAIHTKLDELNRLESANSTDLDALCNAFGALLGAVFSPREDFWSPALTQMGRGLGGFIYLMDAYDDLKKDTRHGSFNALAATKQAFGSDTAGFEARCRELLTQQM
;
A
#
# COMPACT_ATOMS: atom_id res chain seq x y z
N ALA A 1 -10.09 8.07 -2.50
CA ALA A 1 -10.91 9.17 -3.06
C ALA A 1 -12.36 8.75 -3.34
N LEU A 2 -12.61 7.87 -4.33
CA LEU A 2 -13.99 7.52 -4.77
C LEU A 2 -14.90 7.02 -3.64
N LEU A 3 -14.45 6.01 -2.89
CA LEU A 3 -15.20 5.45 -1.75
C LEU A 3 -15.59 6.54 -0.73
N LEU A 4 -14.61 7.32 -0.29
CA LEU A 4 -14.81 8.37 0.70
C LEU A 4 -15.72 9.49 0.18
N THR A 5 -15.59 9.85 -1.10
CA THR A 5 -16.50 10.82 -1.74
C THR A 5 -17.94 10.31 -1.73
N ALA A 6 -18.16 9.05 -2.08
CA ALA A 6 -19.51 8.46 -2.09
C ALA A 6 -20.10 8.35 -0.68
N LEU A 7 -19.27 8.09 0.34
CA LEU A 7 -19.71 7.86 1.71
C LEU A 7 -20.03 9.15 2.47
N TYR A 8 -19.19 10.18 2.27
CA TYR A 8 -19.27 11.44 3.00
C TYR A 8 -19.92 12.57 2.20
N ASP A 9 -20.14 12.37 0.90
CA ASP A 9 -20.77 13.31 -0.03
C ASP A 9 -20.31 14.77 0.13
N PRO A 10 -19.00 15.06 0.07
CA PRO A 10 -18.53 16.42 0.22
C PRO A 10 -18.88 17.26 -1.01
N PRO A 11 -18.96 18.60 -0.86
CA PRO A 11 -19.05 19.50 -2.00
C PRO A 11 -17.96 19.19 -3.04
N THR A 12 -18.39 18.82 -4.25
CA THR A 12 -17.47 18.38 -5.31
C THR A 12 -17.50 19.38 -6.46
N GLN A 13 -16.34 19.96 -6.74
CA GLN A 13 -16.17 20.89 -7.85
C GLN A 13 -15.89 20.11 -9.13
N THR A 14 -16.66 20.38 -10.18
CA THR A 14 -16.48 19.75 -11.49
C THR A 14 -15.87 20.75 -12.48
N SER A 15 -14.93 20.28 -13.29
CA SER A 15 -14.25 21.10 -14.30
C SER A 15 -13.77 20.25 -15.47
N GLN A 16 -13.14 20.88 -16.46
CA GLN A 16 -12.41 20.18 -17.52
C GLN A 16 -10.94 20.57 -17.50
N GLY A 17 -10.06 19.60 -17.77
CA GLY A 17 -8.63 19.87 -17.91
C GLY A 17 -7.84 18.71 -18.54
N ARG A 18 -6.58 18.96 -18.89
CA ARG A 18 -5.65 17.98 -19.47
C ARG A 18 -4.84 17.30 -18.35
N CYS A 19 -4.75 15.98 -18.30
CA CYS A 19 -3.90 15.30 -17.32
C CYS A 19 -2.58 14.82 -17.96
N ALA A 20 -1.58 14.50 -17.15
CA ALA A 20 -0.28 14.05 -17.67
C ALA A 20 -0.39 12.85 -18.65
N PRO A 21 -1.26 11.84 -18.43
CA PRO A 21 -1.49 10.78 -19.42
C PRO A 21 -2.25 11.23 -20.69
N HIS A 22 -2.96 12.35 -20.64
CA HIS A 22 -3.77 12.88 -21.75
C HIS A 22 -3.49 14.38 -21.99
N PRO A 23 -2.30 14.74 -22.48
CA PRO A 23 -1.91 16.15 -22.64
C PRO A 23 -2.63 16.87 -23.79
N LEU A 24 -3.21 16.12 -24.73
CA LEU A 24 -3.82 16.67 -25.95
C LEU A 24 -5.33 16.90 -25.84
N ARG A 25 -6.03 16.09 -25.03
CA ARG A 25 -7.50 16.13 -24.93
C ARG A 25 -7.92 16.50 -23.51
N THR A 26 -8.92 17.38 -23.39
CA THR A 26 -9.53 17.68 -22.11
C THR A 26 -10.33 16.48 -21.60
N ARG A 27 -10.34 16.29 -20.29
CA ARG A 27 -11.10 15.27 -19.58
C ARG A 27 -11.92 15.92 -18.47
N PRO A 28 -13.09 15.37 -18.13
CA PRO A 28 -13.82 15.79 -16.95
C PRO A 28 -12.97 15.56 -15.70
N ARG A 29 -13.09 16.46 -14.74
CA ARG A 29 -12.42 16.41 -13.44
C ARG A 29 -13.45 16.66 -12.34
N ALA A 30 -13.26 15.96 -11.24
CA ALA A 30 -13.96 16.17 -9.99
C ALA A 30 -12.91 16.33 -8.90
N VAL A 31 -13.02 17.38 -8.10
CA VAL A 31 -12.09 17.68 -7.00
C VAL A 31 -12.90 17.96 -5.74
N ASN A 32 -12.48 17.34 -4.64
CA ASN A 32 -12.98 17.55 -3.29
C ASN A 32 -11.90 17.21 -2.27
N GLU A 33 -12.20 17.37 -0.99
CA GLU A 33 -11.25 17.09 0.10
C GLU A 33 -10.69 15.66 0.08
N PHE A 34 -11.43 14.66 -0.41
CA PHE A 34 -10.95 13.27 -0.48
C PHE A 34 -10.13 12.95 -1.73
N THR A 35 -10.19 13.80 -2.76
CA THR A 35 -9.19 13.75 -3.84
C THR A 35 -7.86 14.31 -3.36
N ASP A 36 -7.88 15.38 -2.57
CA ASP A 36 -6.67 15.97 -1.97
C ASP A 36 -6.05 15.02 -0.95
N TYR A 37 -6.85 14.48 -0.04
CA TYR A 37 -6.41 13.45 0.91
C TYR A 37 -5.77 12.24 0.22
N ALA A 38 -6.38 11.73 -0.86
CA ALA A 38 -5.81 10.61 -1.60
C ALA A 38 -4.47 10.96 -2.27
N ALA A 39 -4.32 12.21 -2.75
CA ALA A 39 -3.06 12.68 -3.28
C ALA A 39 -1.98 12.75 -2.19
N ASP A 40 -2.30 13.28 -1.01
CA ASP A 40 -1.39 13.33 0.14
C ASP A 40 -0.93 11.94 0.55
N MET A 41 -1.85 10.98 0.73
CA MET A 41 -1.50 9.61 1.09
C MET A 41 -0.66 8.92 0.00
N THR A 42 -0.92 9.22 -1.27
CA THR A 42 -0.12 8.70 -2.38
C THR A 42 1.31 9.24 -2.34
N VAL A 43 1.49 10.53 -2.02
CA VAL A 43 2.82 11.14 -1.87
C VAL A 43 3.59 10.48 -0.73
N VAL A 44 2.96 10.26 0.42
CA VAL A 44 3.60 9.61 1.58
C VAL A 44 4.02 8.17 1.24
N LEU A 45 3.11 7.36 0.69
CA LEU A 45 3.41 5.98 0.32
C LEU A 45 4.48 5.89 -0.78
N ALA A 46 4.41 6.75 -1.80
CA ALA A 46 5.41 6.80 -2.85
C ALA A 46 6.80 7.18 -2.32
N TYR A 47 6.86 8.12 -1.36
CA TYR A 47 8.12 8.49 -0.72
C TYR A 47 8.77 7.29 -0.02
N TYR A 48 8.02 6.57 0.82
CA TYR A 48 8.56 5.40 1.53
C TYR A 48 8.95 4.27 0.57
N ASN A 49 8.14 4.00 -0.45
CA ASN A 49 8.49 3.03 -1.49
C ASN A 49 9.82 3.37 -2.20
N TYR A 50 10.05 4.65 -2.53
CA TYR A 50 11.31 5.07 -3.15
C TYR A 50 12.51 5.00 -2.21
N LEU A 51 12.29 5.18 -0.90
CA LEU A 51 13.34 5.04 0.10
C LEU A 51 13.74 3.57 0.27
N ASP A 52 12.75 2.67 0.28
CA ASP A 52 12.92 1.23 0.36
C ASP A 52 13.70 0.68 -0.85
N ASP A 53 13.26 1.01 -2.07
CA ASP A 53 13.99 0.71 -3.32
C ASP A 53 15.46 1.20 -3.33
N TRP A 54 15.74 2.30 -2.62
CA TRP A 54 17.10 2.82 -2.48
C TRP A 54 17.90 2.02 -1.45
N GLN A 55 17.29 1.62 -0.34
CA GLN A 55 17.95 0.83 0.70
C GLN A 55 18.30 -0.57 0.19
N ASP A 56 17.41 -1.21 -0.56
CA ASP A 56 17.61 -2.57 -1.05
C ASP A 56 18.51 -2.62 -2.28
N ASP A 57 18.14 -1.89 -3.33
CA ASP A 57 18.77 -1.99 -4.64
C ASP A 57 19.76 -0.85 -4.96
N HIS A 58 19.96 0.11 -4.04
CA HIS A 58 20.85 1.28 -4.23
C HIS A 58 20.56 2.05 -5.54
N LYS A 59 19.29 2.10 -5.95
CA LYS A 59 18.85 2.79 -7.18
C LYS A 59 18.88 4.31 -7.00
N ARG A 60 19.96 4.98 -7.43
CA ARG A 60 20.12 6.45 -7.29
C ARG A 60 18.97 7.28 -7.87
N SER A 61 18.27 6.76 -8.88
CA SER A 61 17.08 7.41 -9.46
C SER A 61 15.91 7.49 -8.48
N ARG A 62 15.72 6.45 -7.64
CA ARG A 62 14.66 6.37 -6.63
C ARG A 62 14.93 7.35 -5.48
N LEU A 63 16.18 7.43 -5.02
CA LEU A 63 16.59 8.46 -4.06
C LEU A 63 16.30 9.89 -4.54
N ARG A 64 16.53 10.18 -5.83
CA ARG A 64 16.21 11.50 -6.40
C ARG A 64 14.70 11.78 -6.37
N LEU A 65 13.85 10.79 -6.68
CA LEU A 65 12.41 10.92 -6.62
C LEU A 65 11.91 11.12 -5.18
N ALA A 66 12.47 10.37 -4.22
CA ALA A 66 12.17 10.56 -2.79
C ALA A 66 12.46 12.00 -2.35
N LYS A 67 13.64 12.54 -2.71
CA LYS A 67 14.02 13.93 -2.41
C LYS A 67 13.12 14.99 -3.07
N GLN A 68 12.48 14.67 -4.19
CA GLN A 68 11.51 15.57 -4.82
C GLN A 68 10.18 15.62 -4.05
N LEU A 69 9.81 14.53 -3.37
CA LEU A 69 8.58 14.46 -2.56
C LEU A 69 8.78 15.01 -1.14
N GLU A 70 10.00 14.94 -0.62
CA GLU A 70 10.36 15.34 0.75
C GLU A 70 9.82 16.72 1.18
N PRO A 71 9.88 17.79 0.36
CA PRO A 71 9.34 19.11 0.75
C PRO A 71 7.83 19.11 1.01
N HIS A 72 7.07 18.19 0.41
CA HIS A 72 5.62 18.10 0.60
C HIS A 72 5.24 17.37 1.90
N LEU A 73 6.12 16.49 2.40
CA LEU A 73 5.84 15.64 3.55
C LEU A 73 5.62 16.42 4.83
N GLU A 74 6.33 17.54 5.02
CA GLU A 74 6.17 18.34 6.24
C GLU A 74 4.73 18.85 6.38
N ASN A 75 4.17 19.37 5.29
CA ASN A 75 2.79 19.85 5.31
C ASN A 75 1.79 18.70 5.50
N ILE A 76 2.00 17.59 4.78
CA ILE A 76 1.15 16.40 4.88
C ILE A 76 1.16 15.82 6.30
N ARG A 77 2.34 15.74 6.95
CA ARG A 77 2.47 15.27 8.34
C ARG A 77 1.76 16.16 9.34
N ARG A 78 1.78 17.49 9.14
CA ARG A 78 1.01 18.42 9.97
C ARG A 78 -0.49 18.23 9.82
N GLN A 79 -0.95 17.96 8.60
CA GLN A 79 -2.37 17.81 8.29
C GLN A 79 -2.92 16.43 8.68
N TRP A 80 -2.12 15.37 8.48
CA TRP A 80 -2.51 13.97 8.66
C TRP A 80 -1.50 13.21 9.54
N PRO A 81 -1.25 13.66 10.79
CA PRO A 81 -0.22 13.08 11.65
C PRO A 81 -0.49 11.60 11.95
N ARG A 82 -1.73 11.24 12.26
CA ARG A 82 -2.15 9.86 12.59
C ARG A 82 -1.85 8.89 11.43
N GLN A 83 -2.17 9.29 10.20
CA GLN A 83 -1.93 8.47 9.03
C GLN A 83 -0.43 8.33 8.72
N CYS A 84 0.31 9.44 8.80
CA CYS A 84 1.75 9.41 8.56
C CYS A 84 2.49 8.54 9.58
N GLU A 85 2.11 8.63 10.85
CA GLU A 85 2.69 7.81 11.92
C GLU A 85 2.33 6.33 11.77
N ALA A 86 1.09 6.02 11.41
CA ALA A 86 0.68 4.65 11.13
C ALA A 86 1.43 4.06 9.93
N ILE A 87 1.58 4.81 8.84
CA ILE A 87 2.36 4.38 7.66
C ILE A 87 3.80 4.10 8.06
N HIS A 88 4.46 5.05 8.73
CA HIS A 88 5.86 4.89 9.12
C HIS A 88 6.05 3.68 10.04
N THR A 89 5.28 3.60 11.12
CA THR A 89 5.44 2.54 12.13
C THR A 89 5.19 1.16 11.55
N LYS A 90 4.21 1.03 10.65
CA LYS A 90 3.84 -0.27 10.07
C LYS A 90 4.74 -0.70 8.93
N LEU A 91 5.32 0.23 8.17
CA LEU A 91 6.40 -0.10 7.25
C LEU A 91 7.66 -0.52 8.02
N ASP A 92 8.04 0.20 9.08
CA ASP A 92 9.18 -0.19 9.92
C ASP A 92 8.99 -1.59 10.55
N GLU A 93 7.78 -1.89 11.03
CA GLU A 93 7.42 -3.23 11.53
C GLU A 93 7.53 -4.30 10.45
N LEU A 94 7.00 -4.01 9.24
CA LEU A 94 7.05 -4.92 8.09
C LEU A 94 8.50 -5.21 7.70
N ASN A 95 9.31 -4.18 7.47
CA ASN A 95 10.71 -4.31 7.09
C ASN A 95 11.51 -5.12 8.12
N ARG A 96 11.18 -4.97 9.42
CA ARG A 96 11.82 -5.74 10.49
C ARG A 96 11.43 -7.22 10.48
N LEU A 97 10.17 -7.55 10.15
CA LEU A 97 9.71 -8.93 9.99
C LEU A 97 10.36 -9.59 8.76
N GLU A 98 10.46 -8.86 7.65
CA GLU A 98 11.07 -9.34 6.40
C GLU A 98 12.58 -9.54 6.55
N SER A 99 13.27 -8.58 7.18
CA SER A 99 14.70 -8.70 7.52
C SER A 99 15.01 -9.88 8.45
N ALA A 100 14.04 -10.28 9.28
CA ALA A 100 14.14 -11.45 10.15
C ALA A 100 13.81 -12.77 9.43
N ASN A 101 13.52 -12.74 8.12
CA ASN A 101 13.01 -13.87 7.34
C ASN A 101 11.79 -14.54 8.02
N SER A 102 10.88 -13.73 8.56
CA SER A 102 9.68 -14.23 9.24
C SER A 102 8.85 -15.10 8.29
N THR A 103 8.43 -16.27 8.77
CA THR A 103 7.47 -17.15 8.08
C THR A 103 6.04 -16.93 8.58
N ASP A 104 5.82 -15.96 9.47
CA ASP A 104 4.51 -15.59 9.98
C ASP A 104 3.79 -14.69 8.96
N LEU A 105 3.07 -15.33 8.04
CA LEU A 105 2.28 -14.65 7.00
C LEU A 105 1.21 -13.74 7.60
N ASP A 106 0.60 -14.15 8.71
CA ASP A 106 -0.45 -13.37 9.35
C ASP A 106 0.13 -12.07 9.92
N ALA A 107 1.31 -12.13 10.55
CA ALA A 107 1.99 -10.92 11.04
C ALA A 107 2.35 -9.95 9.91
N LEU A 108 2.88 -10.44 8.78
CA LEU A 108 3.21 -9.61 7.62
C LEU A 108 1.96 -8.96 7.01
N CYS A 109 0.91 -9.76 6.76
CA CYS A 109 -0.37 -9.26 6.25
C CYS A 109 -1.02 -8.27 7.22
N ASN A 110 -0.93 -8.50 8.53
CA ASN A 110 -1.48 -7.62 9.55
C ASN A 110 -0.72 -6.28 9.63
N ALA A 111 0.60 -6.26 9.44
CA ALA A 111 1.38 -5.03 9.43
C ALA A 111 0.94 -4.12 8.27
N PHE A 112 0.93 -4.64 7.04
CA PHE A 112 0.51 -3.88 5.86
C PHE A 112 -1.00 -3.58 5.86
N GLY A 113 -1.83 -4.51 6.34
CA GLY A 113 -3.25 -4.30 6.57
C GLY A 113 -3.52 -3.17 7.56
N ALA A 114 -2.81 -3.11 8.69
CA ALA A 114 -2.97 -2.03 9.67
C ALA A 114 -2.61 -0.65 9.08
N LEU A 115 -1.57 -0.59 8.24
CA LEU A 115 -1.20 0.60 7.48
C LEU A 115 -2.35 1.06 6.59
N LEU A 116 -2.89 0.18 5.73
CA LEU A 116 -3.98 0.56 4.83
C LEU A 116 -5.28 0.83 5.57
N GLY A 117 -5.54 0.18 6.71
CA GLY A 117 -6.65 0.51 7.60
C GLY A 117 -6.61 1.96 8.07
N ALA A 118 -5.42 2.46 8.45
CA ALA A 118 -5.26 3.85 8.85
C ALA A 118 -5.47 4.84 7.68
N VAL A 119 -5.02 4.47 6.46
CA VAL A 119 -5.22 5.26 5.23
C VAL A 119 -6.67 5.28 4.76
N PHE A 120 -7.43 4.20 5.00
CA PHE A 120 -8.85 4.15 4.60
C PHE A 120 -9.75 4.94 5.54
N SER A 121 -9.34 5.14 6.78
CA SER A 121 -10.09 5.90 7.79
C SER A 121 -9.46 7.28 8.01
N PRO A 122 -9.80 8.32 7.20
CA PRO A 122 -9.24 9.66 7.37
C PRO A 122 -9.73 10.35 8.65
N ARG A 123 -10.97 10.05 9.07
CA ARG A 123 -11.69 10.71 10.17
C ARG A 123 -11.99 9.72 11.29
N GLU A 124 -12.03 10.21 12.52
CA GLU A 124 -12.46 9.43 13.68
C GLU A 124 -13.96 9.65 13.93
N ASP A 125 -14.79 9.00 13.11
CA ASP A 125 -16.24 9.13 13.15
C ASP A 125 -16.94 7.77 13.03
N PHE A 126 -18.26 7.80 12.81
CA PHE A 126 -19.11 6.61 12.68
C PHE A 126 -18.59 5.59 11.67
N TRP A 127 -17.96 6.04 10.57
CA TRP A 127 -17.47 5.15 9.51
C TRP A 127 -16.09 4.58 9.81
N SER A 128 -15.36 5.16 10.77
CA SER A 128 -13.98 4.79 11.08
C SER A 128 -13.76 3.29 11.32
N PRO A 129 -14.59 2.59 12.14
CA PRO A 129 -14.39 1.16 12.36
C PRO A 129 -14.53 0.33 11.07
N ALA A 130 -15.56 0.63 10.27
CA ALA A 130 -15.83 -0.09 9.02
C ALA A 130 -14.75 0.18 7.96
N LEU A 131 -14.34 1.44 7.79
CA LEU A 131 -13.27 1.82 6.87
C LEU A 131 -11.92 1.22 7.28
N THR A 132 -11.62 1.20 8.58
CA THR A 132 -10.39 0.59 9.10
C THR A 132 -10.37 -0.91 8.83
N GLN A 133 -11.47 -1.61 9.09
CA GLN A 133 -11.56 -3.05 8.83
C GLN A 133 -11.45 -3.37 7.34
N MET A 134 -12.11 -2.58 6.49
CA MET A 134 -12.02 -2.71 5.03
C MET A 134 -10.57 -2.51 4.54
N GLY A 135 -9.90 -1.45 5.00
CA GLY A 135 -8.51 -1.19 4.64
C GLY A 135 -7.56 -2.29 5.14
N ARG A 136 -7.83 -2.89 6.30
CA ARG A 136 -7.05 -4.02 6.83
C ARG A 136 -7.14 -5.27 5.97
N GLY A 137 -8.36 -5.72 5.65
CA GLY A 137 -8.56 -6.89 4.79
C GLY A 137 -7.96 -6.66 3.39
N LEU A 138 -8.24 -5.50 2.80
CA LEU A 138 -7.67 -5.15 1.50
C LEU A 138 -6.14 -5.09 1.52
N GLY A 139 -5.54 -4.57 2.59
CA GLY A 139 -4.09 -4.51 2.70
C GLY A 139 -3.46 -5.89 2.86
N GLY A 140 -3.97 -6.75 3.73
CA GLY A 140 -3.49 -8.14 3.84
C GLY A 140 -3.59 -8.88 2.51
N PHE A 141 -4.70 -8.69 1.79
CA PHE A 141 -4.89 -9.23 0.45
C PHE A 141 -3.87 -8.71 -0.57
N ILE A 142 -3.62 -7.39 -0.61
CA ILE A 142 -2.64 -6.79 -1.53
C ILE A 142 -1.23 -7.32 -1.23
N TYR A 143 -0.82 -7.36 0.05
CA TYR A 143 0.49 -7.87 0.44
C TYR A 143 0.70 -9.31 -0.02
N LEU A 144 -0.29 -10.17 0.25
CA LEU A 144 -0.21 -11.58 -0.14
C LEU A 144 -0.22 -11.77 -1.68
N MET A 145 -1.01 -10.96 -2.40
CA MET A 145 -1.03 -10.99 -3.86
C MET A 145 0.32 -10.60 -4.46
N ASP A 146 0.96 -9.56 -3.91
CA ASP A 146 2.28 -9.10 -4.34
C ASP A 146 3.33 -10.20 -4.12
N ALA A 147 3.36 -10.79 -2.92
CA ALA A 147 4.23 -11.93 -2.62
C ALA A 147 4.00 -13.13 -3.57
N TYR A 148 2.76 -13.38 -4.00
CA TYR A 148 2.45 -14.44 -4.95
C TYR A 148 2.95 -14.13 -6.37
N ASP A 149 2.71 -12.91 -6.88
CA ASP A 149 3.11 -12.51 -8.24
C ASP A 149 4.64 -12.42 -8.36
N ASP A 150 5.31 -11.90 -7.32
CA ASP A 150 6.77 -11.71 -7.31
C ASP A 150 7.56 -12.96 -6.89
N LEU A 151 6.91 -14.04 -6.41
CA LEU A 151 7.58 -15.26 -5.91
C LEU A 151 8.69 -15.80 -6.83
N LYS A 152 8.43 -15.86 -8.14
CA LYS A 152 9.42 -16.35 -9.12
C LYS A 152 10.60 -15.41 -9.26
N LYS A 153 10.34 -14.10 -9.24
CA LYS A 153 11.34 -13.05 -9.37
C LYS A 153 12.21 -13.01 -8.12
N ASP A 154 11.62 -13.02 -6.94
CA ASP A 154 12.35 -12.96 -5.66
C ASP A 154 13.23 -14.19 -5.46
N THR A 155 12.70 -15.38 -5.76
CA THR A 155 13.47 -16.64 -5.74
C THR A 155 14.70 -16.55 -6.65
N ARG A 156 14.57 -15.92 -7.83
CA ARG A 156 15.67 -15.76 -8.78
C ARG A 156 16.73 -14.76 -8.29
N HIS A 157 16.30 -13.71 -7.61
CA HIS A 157 17.17 -12.65 -7.10
C HIS A 157 17.74 -12.94 -5.71
N GLY A 158 17.24 -13.98 -5.03
CA GLY A 158 17.61 -14.29 -3.65
C GLY A 158 17.03 -13.30 -2.64
N SER A 159 15.99 -12.56 -3.03
CA SER A 159 15.28 -11.61 -2.19
C SER A 159 14.30 -12.35 -1.27
N PHE A 160 13.93 -11.71 -0.16
CA PHE A 160 12.89 -12.24 0.72
C PHE A 160 11.57 -12.35 -0.04
N ASN A 161 10.84 -13.45 0.20
CA ASN A 161 9.46 -13.59 -0.23
C ASN A 161 8.68 -14.39 0.82
N ALA A 162 7.55 -13.84 1.25
CA ALA A 162 6.74 -14.40 2.31
C ALA A 162 6.23 -15.83 2.01
N LEU A 163 6.03 -16.17 0.74
CA LEU A 163 5.55 -17.49 0.28
C LEU A 163 6.67 -18.48 -0.05
N ALA A 164 7.95 -18.09 0.04
CA ALA A 164 9.07 -18.96 -0.33
C ALA A 164 9.10 -20.25 0.51
N ALA A 165 8.94 -20.12 1.84
CA ALA A 165 8.90 -21.28 2.75
C ALA A 165 7.70 -22.19 2.46
N THR A 166 6.52 -21.61 2.19
CA THR A 166 5.33 -22.36 1.78
C THR A 166 5.58 -23.09 0.46
N LYS A 167 6.15 -22.42 -0.55
CA LYS A 167 6.47 -23.04 -1.85
C LYS A 167 7.45 -24.20 -1.69
N GLN A 168 8.46 -24.04 -0.82
CA GLN A 168 9.44 -25.08 -0.53
C GLN A 168 8.78 -26.32 0.12
N ALA A 169 7.83 -26.12 1.04
CA ALA A 169 7.12 -27.21 1.70
C ALA A 169 6.29 -28.09 0.73
N PHE A 170 5.73 -27.49 -0.32
CA PHE A 170 5.01 -28.23 -1.37
C PHE A 170 5.95 -28.83 -2.44
N GLY A 171 7.17 -28.31 -2.58
CA GLY A 171 8.16 -28.83 -3.53
C GLY A 171 7.64 -28.89 -4.97
N SER A 172 7.57 -30.10 -5.53
CA SER A 172 7.06 -30.33 -6.90
C SER A 172 5.53 -30.30 -7.01
N ASP A 173 4.80 -30.37 -5.89
CA ASP A 173 3.35 -30.27 -5.87
C ASP A 173 2.88 -28.84 -6.12
N THR A 174 2.84 -28.48 -7.40
CA THR A 174 2.39 -27.15 -7.81
C THR A 174 0.89 -26.99 -7.59
N ALA A 175 0.08 -28.04 -7.78
CA ALA A 175 -1.36 -27.95 -7.60
C ALA A 175 -1.75 -27.69 -6.14
N GLY A 176 -1.11 -28.36 -5.19
CA GLY A 176 -1.31 -28.12 -3.75
C GLY A 176 -0.89 -26.72 -3.33
N PHE A 177 0.25 -26.23 -3.84
CA PHE A 177 0.70 -24.86 -3.60
C PHE A 177 -0.32 -23.83 -4.10
N GLU A 178 -0.79 -23.95 -5.33
CA GLU A 178 -1.79 -23.04 -5.90
C GLU A 178 -3.11 -23.06 -5.12
N ALA A 179 -3.55 -24.26 -4.67
CA ALA A 179 -4.72 -24.39 -3.83
C ALA A 179 -4.55 -23.67 -2.48
N ARG A 180 -3.36 -23.78 -1.87
CA ARG A 180 -3.05 -23.09 -0.61
C ARG A 180 -3.02 -21.57 -0.79
N CYS A 181 -2.39 -21.06 -1.85
CA CYS A 181 -2.37 -19.62 -2.14
C CYS A 181 -3.78 -19.08 -2.37
N ARG A 182 -4.64 -19.83 -3.09
CA ARG A 182 -6.05 -19.46 -3.26
C ARG A 182 -6.77 -19.39 -1.92
N GLU A 183 -6.61 -20.39 -1.05
CA GLU A 183 -7.22 -20.41 0.28
C GLU A 183 -6.79 -19.17 1.10
N LEU A 184 -5.48 -18.90 1.18
CA LEU A 184 -4.94 -17.76 1.90
C LEU A 184 -5.50 -16.44 1.37
N LEU A 185 -5.55 -16.24 0.05
CA LEU A 185 -6.11 -15.03 -0.57
C LEU A 185 -7.60 -14.85 -0.27
N THR A 186 -8.38 -15.95 -0.22
CA THR A 186 -9.80 -15.88 0.11
C THR A 186 -10.09 -15.65 1.58
N GLN A 187 -9.15 -15.95 2.49
CA GLN A 187 -9.30 -15.70 3.92
C GLN A 187 -9.08 -14.23 4.31
N GLN A 188 -8.45 -13.43 3.43
CA GLN A 188 -8.22 -11.99 3.65
C GLN A 188 -9.44 -11.12 3.30
N MET A 189 -10.47 -11.69 2.65
CA MET A 189 -11.71 -11.03 2.23
C MET A 189 -12.85 -11.29 3.21
#